data_AF-A0A8X6V3F8-F1
#
_entry.id   AF-A0A8X6V3F8-F1
#
_cell.length_a   1.000
_cell.length_b   1.000
_cell.length_c   1.000
_cell.angle_alpha   90.00
_cell.angle_beta   90.00
_cell.angle_gamma   90.00
#
_symmetry.space_group_name_H-M   'P 1'
#
loop_
_entity.id
_entity.type
_entity.pdbx_description
1 polymer ?
#
loop_
_entity_poly.entity_id
_entity_poly.type
_entity_poly.pdbx_seq_one_letter_code
_entity_poly.pdbx_strand_id
1 'polypeptide(L)'
;MGKAPSPLFIWKLESWRIEHEPDDHAVEMKAIASEAASGTSSAREAARRLGLPPSSVHNILRRILQLYPYKLQSCNELLPADTAQREAFAKWAFSKMEQDPT
;
A
#
# COMPACT_ATOMS: atom_id res chain seq x y z
N MET A 1 -41.95 -16.25 1.97
CA MET A 1 -41.17 -15.13 1.38
C MET A 1 -40.01 -14.81 2.30
N GLY A 2 -38.79 -15.24 1.95
CA GLY A 2 -37.60 -14.99 2.76
C GLY A 2 -37.21 -13.52 2.69
N LYS A 3 -37.22 -12.83 3.83
CA LYS A 3 -36.83 -11.42 3.91
C LYS A 3 -35.34 -11.31 3.61
N ALA A 4 -34.96 -10.42 2.69
CA ALA A 4 -33.55 -10.23 2.37
C ALA A 4 -32.76 -9.84 3.64
N PRO A 5 -31.56 -10.42 3.84
CA PRO A 5 -30.73 -10.13 5.01
C PRO A 5 -30.36 -8.64 5.04
N SER A 6 -30.17 -8.11 6.25
CA SER A 6 -29.89 -6.68 6.43
C SER A 6 -28.52 -6.30 5.86
N PRO A 7 -28.34 -5.07 5.36
CA PRO A 7 -27.05 -4.61 4.84
C PRO A 7 -25.91 -4.72 5.86
N LEU A 8 -26.21 -4.51 7.15
CA LEU A 8 -25.24 -4.67 8.23
C LEU A 8 -24.86 -6.13 8.48
N PHE A 9 -25.79 -7.07 8.27
CA PHE A 9 -25.52 -8.50 8.40
C PHE A 9 -24.67 -9.02 7.23
N ILE A 10 -24.96 -8.55 6.01
CA ILE A 10 -24.13 -8.82 4.82
C ILE A 10 -22.73 -8.24 5.01
N TRP A 11 -22.62 -6.99 5.48
CA TRP A 11 -21.33 -6.35 5.76
C TRP A 11 -20.55 -7.07 6.87
N LYS A 12 -21.24 -7.56 7.92
CA LYS A 12 -20.65 -8.36 9.00
C LYS A 12 -20.15 -9.71 8.49
N LEU A 13 -20.91 -10.38 7.63
CA LEU A 13 -20.54 -11.64 6.99
C LEU A 13 -19.38 -11.47 6.01
N GLU A 14 -19.36 -10.41 5.21
CA GLU A 14 -18.25 -10.10 4.31
C GLU A 14 -16.98 -9.74 5.08
N SER A 15 -17.11 -8.96 6.16
CA SER A 15 -15.98 -8.67 7.06
C SER A 15 -15.47 -9.94 7.72
N TRP A 16 -16.36 -10.82 8.18
CA TRP A 16 -16.00 -12.10 8.79
C TRP A 16 -15.34 -13.06 7.80
N ARG A 17 -15.87 -13.15 6.57
CA ARG A 17 -15.30 -13.94 5.46
C ARG A 17 -13.91 -13.44 5.06
N ILE A 18 -13.72 -12.11 4.98
CA ILE A 18 -12.41 -11.49 4.72
C ILE A 18 -11.43 -11.74 5.88
N GLU A 19 -11.91 -11.82 7.13
CA GLU A 19 -11.08 -12.08 8.31
C GLU A 19 -10.75 -13.57 8.51
N HIS A 20 -11.61 -14.50 8.08
CA HIS A 20 -11.49 -15.93 8.36
C HIS A 20 -11.18 -16.83 7.14
N GLU A 21 -11.24 -16.29 5.92
CA GLU A 21 -10.83 -16.98 4.68
C GLU A 21 -9.77 -16.13 3.96
N PRO A 22 -8.54 -16.07 4.51
CA PRO A 22 -7.55 -15.07 4.14
C PRO A 22 -6.80 -15.42 2.86
N ASP A 23 -6.94 -16.64 2.34
CA ASP A 23 -5.92 -17.18 1.44
C ASP A 23 -5.99 -16.59 0.04
N ASP A 24 -7.17 -16.36 -0.57
CA ASP A 24 -7.19 -15.95 -1.98
C ASP A 24 -6.87 -14.44 -2.16
N HIS A 25 -7.56 -13.57 -1.42
CA HIS A 25 -7.35 -12.12 -1.54
C HIS A 25 -6.05 -11.63 -0.92
N ALA A 26 -5.53 -12.27 0.14
CA ALA A 26 -4.22 -11.88 0.67
C ALA A 26 -3.09 -12.36 -0.24
N VAL A 27 -3.23 -13.52 -0.90
CA VAL A 27 -2.30 -13.98 -1.95
C VAL A 27 -2.32 -13.01 -3.12
N GLU A 28 -3.50 -12.60 -3.57
CA GLU A 28 -3.62 -11.64 -4.68
C GLU A 28 -3.11 -10.24 -4.28
N MET A 29 -3.37 -9.78 -3.04
CA MET A 29 -2.79 -8.54 -2.53
C MET A 29 -1.26 -8.61 -2.43
N LYS A 30 -0.71 -9.77 -2.08
CA LYS A 30 0.74 -9.99 -2.04
C LYS A 30 1.33 -9.97 -3.46
N ALA A 31 0.63 -10.53 -4.44
CA ALA A 31 1.01 -10.44 -5.84
C ALA A 31 0.96 -8.98 -6.34
N ILE A 32 -0.10 -8.25 -6.02
CA ILE A 32 -0.23 -6.81 -6.34
C ILE A 32 0.90 -6.02 -5.69
N ALA A 33 1.22 -6.27 -4.41
CA ALA A 33 2.31 -5.59 -3.72
C ALA A 33 3.69 -5.89 -4.35
N SER A 34 3.91 -7.13 -4.79
CA SER A 34 5.13 -7.51 -5.51
C SER A 34 5.21 -6.89 -6.90
N GLU A 35 4.10 -6.78 -7.63
CA GLU A 35 4.01 -6.06 -8.91
C GLU A 35 4.24 -4.56 -8.70
N ALA A 36 3.74 -4.01 -7.61
CA ALA A 36 3.83 -2.59 -7.33
C ALA A 36 5.24 -2.14 -6.91
N ALA A 37 6.06 -3.06 -6.38
CA ALA A 37 7.50 -2.84 -6.26
C ALA A 37 8.15 -2.53 -7.62
N SER A 38 7.52 -2.93 -8.73
CA SER A 38 7.91 -2.63 -10.11
C SER A 38 7.32 -1.32 -10.67
N GLY A 39 6.48 -0.58 -9.92
CA GLY A 39 6.30 0.85 -10.19
C GLY A 39 4.91 1.49 -10.29
N THR A 40 3.76 0.85 -10.07
CA THR A 40 2.48 1.50 -10.47
C THR A 40 1.22 1.25 -9.63
N SER A 41 1.20 0.35 -8.65
CA SER A 41 -0.05 0.07 -7.92
C SER A 41 -0.26 0.99 -6.72
N SER A 42 -1.52 1.39 -6.46
CA SER A 42 -1.93 2.14 -5.26
C SER A 42 -2.94 1.32 -4.46
N ALA A 43 -3.09 1.61 -3.16
CA ALA A 43 -4.10 0.93 -2.34
C ALA A 43 -5.52 1.08 -2.89
N ARG A 44 -5.82 2.20 -3.58
CA ARG A 44 -7.10 2.41 -4.27
C ARG A 44 -7.23 1.53 -5.51
N GLU A 45 -6.15 1.35 -6.24
CA GLU A 45 -6.12 0.45 -7.39
C GLU A 45 -6.30 -1.00 -6.96
N ALA A 46 -5.60 -1.43 -5.91
CA ALA A 46 -5.79 -2.74 -5.30
C ALA A 46 -7.24 -2.97 -4.85
N ALA A 47 -7.88 -1.95 -4.26
CA ALA A 47 -9.29 -2.01 -3.87
C ALA A 47 -10.22 -2.24 -5.08
N ARG A 48 -9.97 -1.57 -6.21
CA ARG A 48 -10.73 -1.77 -7.45
C ARG A 48 -10.52 -3.16 -8.04
N ARG A 49 -9.27 -3.63 -8.10
CA ARG A 49 -8.94 -4.96 -8.66
C ARG A 49 -9.57 -6.10 -7.85
N LEU A 50 -9.50 -6.00 -6.53
CA LEU A 50 -10.04 -7.02 -5.62
C LEU A 50 -11.55 -6.87 -5.36
N GLY A 51 -12.18 -5.78 -5.84
CA GLY A 51 -13.57 -5.46 -5.53
C GLY A 51 -13.83 -5.21 -4.04
N LEU A 52 -12.79 -4.84 -3.28
CA LEU A 52 -12.84 -4.69 -1.83
C LEU A 52 -13.00 -3.22 -1.42
N PRO A 53 -13.66 -2.95 -0.28
CA PRO A 53 -13.61 -1.64 0.34
C PRO A 53 -12.16 -1.24 0.71
N PRO A 54 -11.79 0.05 0.64
CA PRO A 54 -10.45 0.52 1.02
C PRO A 54 -10.05 0.15 2.46
N SER A 55 -11.01 0.07 3.38
CA SER A 55 -10.78 -0.37 4.76
C SER A 55 -10.31 -1.82 4.84
N SER A 56 -10.86 -2.70 4.01
CA SER A 56 -10.47 -4.11 3.94
C SER A 56 -9.07 -4.25 3.35
N VAL A 57 -8.76 -3.49 2.29
CA VAL A 57 -7.40 -3.42 1.73
C VAL A 57 -6.39 -2.95 2.78
N HIS A 58 -6.71 -1.92 3.55
CA HIS A 58 -5.86 -1.46 4.65
C HIS A 58 -5.68 -2.53 5.74
N ASN A 59 -6.74 -3.26 6.10
CA ASN A 59 -6.65 -4.34 7.08
C ASN A 59 -5.78 -5.50 6.57
N ILE A 60 -5.94 -5.92 5.32
CA ILE A 60 -5.13 -6.99 4.71
C ILE A 60 -3.66 -6.56 4.66
N LEU A 61 -3.39 -5.36 4.15
CA LEU A 61 -2.03 -4.82 4.10
C LEU A 61 -1.40 -4.75 5.50
N ARG A 62 -2.13 -4.23 6.49
CA ARG A 62 -1.57 -3.95 7.81
C ARG A 62 -1.48 -5.18 8.72
N ARG A 63 -2.54 -5.98 8.78
CA ARG A 63 -2.67 -7.09 9.74
C ARG A 63 -2.12 -8.41 9.19
N ILE A 64 -2.33 -8.67 7.90
CA ILE A 64 -1.92 -9.94 7.27
C ILE A 64 -0.52 -9.79 6.67
N LEU A 65 -0.32 -8.78 5.81
CA LEU A 65 0.94 -8.61 5.08
C LEU A 65 1.99 -7.77 5.82
N GLN A 66 1.63 -7.12 6.92
CA GLN A 66 2.51 -6.23 7.69
C GLN A 66 3.15 -5.09 6.85
N LEU A 67 2.45 -4.67 5.80
CA LEU A 67 2.82 -3.57 4.91
C LEU A 67 2.00 -2.32 5.21
N TYR A 68 2.59 -1.16 4.94
CA TYR A 68 1.86 0.10 4.96
C TYR A 68 1.35 0.44 3.56
N PRO A 69 0.20 1.13 3.42
CA PRO A 69 -0.37 1.48 2.12
C PRO A 69 0.57 2.25 1.19
N TYR A 70 1.39 3.14 1.74
CA TYR A 70 2.38 3.90 0.97
C TYR A 70 3.53 3.04 0.44
N LYS A 71 3.77 1.85 1.02
CA LYS A 71 4.76 0.88 0.51
C LYS A 71 4.25 0.10 -0.69
N LEU A 72 2.95 0.18 -0.99
CA LEU A 72 2.41 -0.35 -2.24
C LEU A 72 2.82 0.55 -3.41
N GLN A 73 2.99 1.85 -3.18
CA GLN A 73 3.35 2.79 -4.24
C GLN A 73 4.87 2.91 -4.32
N SER A 74 5.43 2.66 -5.51
CA SER A 74 6.79 3.13 -5.81
C SER A 74 6.70 4.64 -6.06
N CYS A 75 7.19 5.44 -5.12
CA CYS A 75 7.05 6.89 -5.19
C CYS A 75 7.99 7.54 -6.20
N ASN A 76 9.07 6.87 -6.64
CA ASN A 76 9.95 7.21 -7.77
C ASN A 76 11.03 6.12 -7.92
N GLU A 77 11.21 5.58 -9.12
CA GLU A 77 12.38 4.74 -9.43
C GLU A 77 13.66 5.60 -9.37
N LEU A 78 14.73 5.07 -8.76
CA LEU A 78 16.03 5.74 -8.75
C LEU A 78 16.71 5.51 -10.10
N LEU A 79 16.88 6.59 -10.88
CA LEU A 79 17.68 6.51 -12.10
C LEU A 79 19.16 6.35 -11.74
N PRO A 80 19.98 5.70 -12.59
CA PRO A 80 21.42 5.55 -12.33
C PRO A 80 22.15 6.87 -12.05
N ALA A 81 21.70 7.97 -12.65
CA ALA A 81 22.26 9.31 -12.47
C ALA A 81 21.82 9.99 -11.14
N ASP A 82 20.72 9.54 -10.54
CA ASP A 82 20.14 10.17 -9.35
C ASP A 82 21.09 10.07 -8.15
N THR A 83 21.85 8.98 -8.04
CA THR A 83 22.80 8.79 -6.93
C THR A 83 23.80 9.92 -6.87
N ALA A 84 24.43 10.26 -8.01
CA ALA A 84 25.42 11.33 -8.08
C ALA A 84 24.79 12.70 -7.79
N GLN A 85 23.58 12.97 -8.31
CA GLN A 85 22.88 14.23 -8.08
C GLN A 85 22.47 14.40 -6.61
N ARG A 86 21.94 13.34 -5.99
CA ARG A 86 21.54 13.32 -4.58
C ARG A 86 22.75 13.48 -3.66
N GLU A 87 23.86 12.84 -3.98
CA GLU A 87 25.11 12.99 -3.24
C GLU A 87 25.67 14.42 -3.34
N ALA A 88 25.68 15.00 -4.55
CA ALA A 88 26.11 16.38 -4.75
C ALA A 88 25.23 17.37 -3.98
N PHE A 89 23.91 17.18 -4.00
CA PHE A 89 22.97 17.98 -3.21
C PHE A 89 23.23 17.83 -1.71
N ALA A 90 23.41 16.60 -1.21
CA ALA A 90 23.68 16.37 0.21
C ALA A 90 24.96 17.09 0.66
N LYS A 91 26.06 16.98 -0.10
CA LYS A 91 27.32 17.68 0.17
C LYS A 91 27.14 19.20 0.20
N TRP A 92 26.42 19.75 -0.77
CA TRP A 92 26.10 21.18 -0.80
C TRP A 92 25.27 21.61 0.43
N ALA A 93 24.24 20.85 0.78
CA ALA A 93 23.37 21.15 1.91
C ALA A 93 24.13 21.11 3.25
N PHE A 94 24.97 20.09 3.45
CA PHE A 94 25.85 20.01 4.63
C PHE A 94 26.79 21.21 4.72
N SER A 95 27.42 21.60 3.61
CA SER A 95 28.29 22.78 3.57
C SER A 95 27.53 24.07 3.91
N LYS A 96 26.25 24.18 3.53
CA LYS A 96 25.41 25.33 3.88
C LYS A 96 25.01 25.34 5.34
N MET A 97 24.71 24.18 5.93
CA MET A 97 24.43 24.06 7.37
C MET A 97 25.65 24.41 8.23
N GLU A 98 26.86 24.11 7.78
CA GLU A 98 28.10 24.47 8.48
C GLU A 98 28.42 25.98 8.39
N GLN A 99 28.01 26.63 7.30
CA GLN A 99 28.21 28.07 7.06
C GLN A 99 27.19 28.95 7.81
N ASP A 100 26.04 28.40 8.19
CA ASP A 100 25.00 29.08 8.95
C ASP A 100 24.76 28.35 10.28
N PRO A 101 25.71 28.43 11.24
CA PRO A 101 25.50 27.89 12.56
C PRO A 101 24.44 28.75 13.24
N THR A 102 23.23 28.21 13.36
CA THR A 102 22.15 28.82 14.13
C THR A 102 22.60 29.19 15.54
#